data_AF-A0A7V8WB52-F1
#
_entry.id   AF-A0A7V8WB52-F1
#
_cell.length_a   1.000
_cell.length_b   1.000
_cell.length_c   1.000
_cell.angle_alpha   90.00
_cell.angle_beta   90.00
_cell.angle_gamma   90.00
#
_symmetry.space_group_name_H-M   'P 1'
#
loop_
_entity.id
_entity.type
_entity.pdbx_description
1 polymer ?
#
loop_
_entity_poly.entity_id
_entity_poly.type
_entity_poly.pdbx_seq_one_letter_code
_entity_poly.pdbx_strand_id
1 'polypeptide(L)'
;MRIHLLLGALASAVLALVLGTDLAWAHSGAPIAPVTEGPSATELSSLDVGWLFSGYGVKHILLGYDHLLFLAGLALLCRQLRDVVGVVGVFAIAYSSTLVGGTLAGIAVPGDLVDAVIALSVGFVGAQVAFGSANRFLGASPRWPALCFGLAHGLGLSSLLQELRLPQDELLPSVIGFNVGVEVGQVAALAAFIGLLAAVRAFPFPSRQQIPAGFALMSASSFLLAFVV
;
A
#
# COMPACT_ATOMS: atom_id res chain seq x y z
N MET A 1 1.71 22.13 21.73
CA MET A 1 0.54 22.57 20.92
C MET A 1 0.73 22.42 19.41
N ARG A 2 1.88 22.79 18.84
CA ARG A 2 2.09 22.85 17.38
C ARG A 2 2.26 21.50 16.64
N ILE A 3 2.65 20.42 17.32
CA ILE A 3 2.89 19.12 16.67
C ILE A 3 1.66 18.19 16.66
N HIS A 4 0.73 18.33 17.63
CA HIS A 4 -0.60 17.75 17.50
C HIS A 4 -1.35 18.37 16.32
N LEU A 5 -1.09 19.66 16.06
CA LEU A 5 -1.54 20.35 14.86
C LEU A 5 -0.76 19.95 13.62
N LEU A 6 0.50 19.47 13.68
CA LEU A 6 1.26 19.04 12.49
C LEU A 6 1.08 17.58 12.13
N LEU A 7 1.06 16.64 13.08
CA LEU A 7 0.68 15.24 12.82
C LEU A 7 -0.82 15.13 12.58
N GLY A 8 -1.61 15.93 13.31
CA GLY A 8 -3.01 16.19 13.00
C GLY A 8 -3.15 16.84 11.64
N ALA A 9 -2.40 17.88 11.28
CA ALA A 9 -2.46 18.47 9.93
C ALA A 9 -1.86 17.59 8.85
N LEU A 10 -0.91 16.69 9.13
CA LEU A 10 -0.41 15.74 8.14
C LEU A 10 -1.47 14.67 7.89
N ALA A 11 -2.08 14.15 8.96
CA ALA A 11 -3.20 13.22 8.86
C ALA A 11 -4.45 13.90 8.26
N SER A 12 -4.74 15.15 8.60
CA SER A 12 -5.82 15.96 8.04
C SER A 12 -5.51 16.48 6.64
N ALA A 13 -4.24 16.67 6.27
CA ALA A 13 -3.82 17.01 4.90
C ALA A 13 -3.85 15.76 4.03
N VAL A 14 -3.47 14.60 4.53
CA VAL A 14 -3.66 13.31 3.86
C VAL A 14 -5.16 13.02 3.73
N LEU A 15 -5.95 13.24 4.79
CA LEU A 15 -7.41 13.12 4.73
C LEU A 15 -8.04 14.14 3.77
N ALA A 16 -7.58 15.39 3.75
CA ALA A 16 -8.07 16.43 2.83
C ALA A 16 -7.61 16.20 1.39
N LEU A 17 -6.44 15.56 1.19
CA LEU A 17 -5.96 15.11 -0.12
C LEU A 17 -6.83 13.94 -0.61
N VAL A 18 -7.15 12.99 0.27
CA VAL A 18 -8.07 11.86 0.02
C VAL A 18 -9.50 12.36 -0.28
N LEU A 19 -9.96 13.41 0.42
CA LEU A 19 -11.27 14.04 0.21
C LEU A 19 -11.30 15.01 -0.99
N GLY A 20 -10.13 15.46 -1.48
CA GLY A 20 -9.99 16.55 -2.44
C GLY A 20 -9.63 16.12 -3.87
N THR A 21 -9.26 14.87 -4.10
CA THR A 21 -9.04 14.33 -5.45
C THR A 21 -10.29 13.59 -5.95
N ASP A 22 -10.61 13.71 -7.24
CA ASP A 22 -11.69 12.97 -7.89
C ASP A 22 -11.56 11.45 -7.58
N LEU A 23 -12.42 10.97 -6.69
CA LEU A 23 -12.42 9.61 -6.11
C LEU A 23 -12.54 8.49 -7.14
N ALA A 24 -13.00 8.80 -8.35
CA ALA A 24 -13.05 7.87 -9.48
C ALA A 24 -11.65 7.46 -9.99
N TRP A 25 -10.65 8.32 -9.83
CA TRP A 25 -9.26 8.06 -10.24
C TRP A 25 -8.48 7.22 -9.21
N ALA A 26 -8.98 7.15 -7.97
CA ALA A 26 -8.33 6.47 -6.85
C ALA A 26 -8.84 5.03 -6.63
N HIS A 27 -10.12 4.74 -6.91
CA HIS A 27 -10.68 3.38 -6.80
C HIS A 27 -10.31 2.46 -7.98
N SER A 28 -10.03 3.02 -9.15
CA SER A 28 -9.82 2.23 -10.38
C SER A 28 -8.37 1.76 -10.58
N GLY A 29 -7.47 2.10 -9.65
CA GLY A 29 -6.05 2.22 -9.98
C GLY A 29 -5.86 3.35 -11.01
N ALA A 30 -4.64 3.89 -11.15
CA ALA A 30 -4.37 4.69 -12.33
C ALA A 30 -4.81 3.87 -13.56
N PRO A 31 -5.60 4.41 -14.51
CA PRO A 31 -6.02 3.63 -15.66
C PRO A 31 -4.74 3.10 -16.29
N ILE A 32 -4.54 1.78 -16.19
CA ILE A 32 -3.57 1.07 -16.99
C ILE A 32 -4.20 1.19 -18.37
N ALA A 33 -3.87 2.30 -19.04
CA ALA A 33 -4.43 2.62 -20.35
C ALA A 33 -4.29 1.35 -21.17
N PRO A 34 -5.39 0.86 -21.77
CA PRO A 34 -5.32 -0.36 -22.55
C PRO A 34 -4.19 -0.16 -23.57
N VAL A 35 -3.34 -1.17 -23.69
CA VAL A 35 -2.19 -1.21 -24.61
C VAL A 35 -2.60 -0.90 -26.07
N THR A 36 -3.90 -0.77 -26.33
CA THR A 36 -4.55 -0.36 -27.57
C THR A 36 -4.19 1.05 -28.08
N GLU A 37 -3.63 1.96 -27.28
CA GLU A 37 -3.13 3.27 -27.77
C GLU A 37 -1.60 3.38 -27.81
N GLY A 38 -0.88 2.29 -27.49
CA GLY A 38 0.56 2.16 -27.71
C GLY A 38 0.88 1.48 -29.05
N PRO A 39 2.14 1.46 -29.49
CA PRO A 39 2.53 0.74 -30.71
C PRO A 39 1.99 -0.69 -30.65
N SER A 40 1.42 -1.17 -31.75
CA SER A 40 0.84 -2.51 -31.85
C SER A 40 1.79 -3.57 -31.29
N ALA A 41 1.27 -4.46 -30.44
CA ALA A 41 1.93 -5.51 -29.66
C ALA A 41 2.87 -6.47 -30.42
N THR A 42 3.13 -6.25 -31.70
CA THR A 42 3.98 -7.09 -32.55
C THR A 42 5.45 -6.64 -32.59
N GLU A 43 5.81 -5.49 -31.98
CA GLU A 43 7.20 -4.96 -32.01
C GLU A 43 7.87 -4.78 -30.63
N LEU A 44 7.16 -4.93 -29.51
CA LEU A 44 7.75 -4.73 -28.18
C LEU A 44 8.41 -6.02 -27.68
N SER A 45 9.66 -5.93 -27.23
CA SER A 45 10.33 -7.04 -26.55
C SER A 45 9.63 -7.33 -25.22
N SER A 46 9.69 -8.57 -24.72
CA SER A 46 9.24 -8.91 -23.37
C SER A 46 9.87 -8.02 -22.28
N LEU A 47 11.07 -7.50 -22.53
CA LEU A 47 11.74 -6.55 -21.64
C LEU A 47 11.06 -5.16 -21.63
N ASP A 48 10.58 -4.70 -22.79
CA ASP A 48 9.90 -3.41 -22.92
C ASP A 48 8.55 -3.44 -22.19
N VAL A 49 7.83 -4.56 -22.32
CA VAL A 49 6.59 -4.83 -21.58
C VAL A 49 6.85 -4.82 -20.07
N GLY A 50 7.88 -5.54 -19.61
CA GLY A 50 8.25 -5.55 -18.20
C GLY A 50 8.63 -4.16 -17.67
N TRP A 51 9.36 -3.36 -18.45
CA TRP A 51 9.73 -2.00 -18.06
C TRP A 51 8.52 -1.07 -17.97
N LEU A 52 7.60 -1.16 -18.93
CA LEU A 52 6.35 -0.41 -18.91
C LEU A 52 5.53 -0.72 -17.65
N PHE A 53 5.34 -2.00 -17.34
CA PHE A 53 4.61 -2.44 -16.15
C PHE A 53 5.33 -2.09 -14.84
N SER A 54 6.65 -2.03 -14.83
CA SER A 54 7.42 -1.51 -13.69
C SER A 54 7.04 -0.05 -13.39
N GLY A 55 6.86 0.78 -14.43
CA GLY A 55 6.37 2.14 -14.27
C GLY A 55 4.97 2.20 -13.66
N TYR A 56 4.06 1.31 -14.08
CA TYR A 56 2.72 1.20 -13.49
C TYR A 56 2.76 0.75 -12.02
N GLY A 57 3.62 -0.21 -11.67
CA GLY A 57 3.82 -0.65 -10.29
C GLY A 57 4.30 0.47 -9.37
N VAL A 58 5.27 1.27 -9.82
CA VAL A 58 5.75 2.46 -9.07
C VAL A 58 4.61 3.45 -8.84
N LYS A 59 3.87 3.79 -9.92
CA LYS A 59 2.76 4.75 -9.85
C LYS A 59 1.66 4.25 -8.92
N HIS A 60 1.33 2.96 -8.96
CA HIS A 60 0.33 2.35 -8.09
C HIS A 60 0.64 2.60 -6.62
N ILE A 61 1.88 2.38 -6.18
CA ILE A 61 2.27 2.61 -4.78
C ILE A 61 2.31 4.10 -4.43
N LEU A 62 2.84 4.95 -5.31
CA LEU A 62 3.00 6.37 -4.99
C LEU A 62 1.68 7.16 -5.04
N LEU A 63 0.69 6.66 -5.77
CA LEU A 63 -0.62 7.31 -5.93
C LEU A 63 -1.72 6.62 -5.10
N GLY A 64 -1.51 5.37 -4.66
CA GLY A 64 -2.43 4.63 -3.80
C GLY A 64 -2.41 5.14 -2.36
N TYR A 65 -3.46 5.86 -1.96
CA TYR A 65 -3.56 6.44 -0.61
C TYR A 65 -3.60 5.38 0.49
N ASP A 66 -4.23 4.25 0.23
CA ASP A 66 -4.28 3.05 1.07
C ASP A 66 -2.87 2.52 1.41
N HIS A 67 -2.00 2.41 0.40
CA HIS A 67 -0.62 1.97 0.55
C HIS A 67 0.20 2.98 1.36
N LEU A 68 0.06 4.27 1.06
CA LEU A 68 0.75 5.33 1.80
C LEU A 68 0.29 5.39 3.26
N LEU A 69 -1.00 5.22 3.54
CA LEU A 69 -1.55 5.17 4.90
C LEU A 69 -1.03 3.95 5.67
N PHE A 70 -0.99 2.78 5.02
CA PHE A 70 -0.41 1.57 5.61
C PHE A 70 1.07 1.74 5.94
N LEU A 71 1.88 2.24 4.99
CA LEU A 71 3.31 2.50 5.21
C LEU A 71 3.55 3.55 6.31
N ALA A 72 2.75 4.63 6.33
CA ALA A 72 2.82 5.64 7.38
C ALA A 72 2.51 5.04 8.75
N GLY A 73 1.48 4.19 8.84
CA GLY A 73 1.14 3.46 10.05
C GLY A 73 2.29 2.55 10.53
N LEU A 74 2.91 1.79 9.63
CA LEU A 74 4.07 0.95 9.97
C LEU A 74 5.28 1.76 10.45
N ALA A 75 5.55 2.91 9.80
CA ALA A 75 6.63 3.80 10.18
C ALA A 75 6.41 4.48 11.55
N LEU A 76 5.15 4.65 11.96
CA LEU A 76 4.77 5.14 13.29
C LEU A 76 4.82 4.03 14.35
N LEU A 77 4.45 2.80 13.97
CA LEU A 77 4.41 1.62 14.84
C LEU A 77 5.82 1.15 15.21
N CYS A 78 6.71 1.04 14.22
CA CYS A 78 8.04 0.48 14.41
C CYS A 78 9.03 1.56 14.88
N ARG A 79 9.75 1.30 15.97
CA ARG A 79 10.71 2.25 16.55
C ARG A 79 12.10 2.18 15.93
N GLN A 80 12.42 1.07 15.27
CA GLN A 80 13.74 0.79 14.72
C GLN A 80 13.61 0.36 13.27
N LEU A 81 14.61 0.74 12.45
CA LEU A 81 14.62 0.42 11.01
C LEU A 81 14.55 -1.08 10.74
N ARG A 82 15.21 -1.90 11.56
CA ARG A 82 15.18 -3.37 11.44
C ARG A 82 13.77 -3.95 11.58
N ASP A 83 12.93 -3.34 12.41
CA ASP A 83 11.57 -3.82 12.65
C ASP A 83 10.68 -3.44 11.47
N VAL A 84 10.83 -2.20 10.97
CA VAL A 84 10.17 -1.73 9.73
C VAL A 84 10.52 -2.67 8.57
N VAL A 85 11.82 -2.85 8.30
CA VAL A 85 12.30 -3.69 7.19
C VAL A 85 11.83 -5.14 7.34
N GLY A 86 11.81 -5.68 8.56
CA GLY A 86 11.31 -7.03 8.81
C GLY A 86 9.81 -7.18 8.51
N VAL A 87 8.99 -6.19 8.88
CA VAL A 87 7.54 -6.23 8.62
C VAL A 87 7.23 -6.00 7.15
N VAL A 88 7.84 -4.98 6.55
CA VAL A 88 7.68 -4.64 5.13
C VAL A 88 8.21 -5.76 4.24
N GLY A 89 9.31 -6.40 4.61
CA GLY A 89 9.85 -7.56 3.88
C GLY A 89 8.92 -8.77 3.93
N VAL A 90 8.33 -9.08 5.09
CA VAL A 90 7.33 -10.16 5.20
C VAL A 90 6.08 -9.84 4.37
N PHE A 91 5.61 -8.59 4.41
CA PHE A 91 4.50 -8.14 3.58
C PHE A 91 4.82 -8.29 2.10
N ALA A 92 5.99 -7.82 1.66
CA ALA A 92 6.42 -7.88 0.27
C ALA A 92 6.51 -9.32 -0.23
N ILE A 93 7.14 -10.23 0.54
CA ILE A 93 7.24 -11.64 0.15
C ILE A 93 5.86 -12.28 -0.01
N ALA A 94 4.96 -12.07 0.96
CA ALA A 94 3.59 -12.57 0.89
C ALA A 94 2.84 -12.02 -0.32
N TYR A 95 2.84 -10.70 -0.47
CA TYR A 95 2.21 -10.01 -1.57
C TYR A 95 2.71 -10.47 -2.95
N SER A 96 4.03 -10.50 -3.15
CA SER A 96 4.61 -10.91 -4.42
C SER A 96 4.27 -12.36 -4.74
N SER A 97 4.27 -13.25 -3.74
CA SER A 97 3.93 -14.66 -3.94
C SER A 97 2.49 -14.86 -4.44
N THR A 98 1.52 -14.13 -3.88
CA THR A 98 0.11 -14.26 -4.29
C THR A 98 -0.22 -13.45 -5.53
N LEU A 99 0.51 -12.36 -5.80
CA LEU A 99 0.41 -11.64 -7.05
C LEU A 99 0.84 -12.53 -8.21
N VAL A 100 2.08 -13.03 -8.18
CA VAL A 100 2.61 -13.88 -9.25
C VAL A 100 1.87 -15.21 -9.31
N GLY A 101 1.74 -15.90 -8.18
CA GLY A 101 1.08 -17.20 -8.12
C GLY A 101 -0.40 -17.14 -8.47
N GLY A 102 -1.12 -16.14 -7.96
CA GLY A 102 -2.54 -15.93 -8.25
C GLY A 102 -2.78 -15.64 -9.73
N THR A 103 -1.95 -14.81 -10.35
CA THR A 103 -2.13 -14.43 -11.77
C THR A 103 -1.83 -15.61 -12.68
N LEU A 104 -0.75 -16.36 -12.42
CA LEU A 104 -0.40 -17.54 -13.21
C LEU A 104 -1.37 -18.71 -13.02
N ALA A 105 -1.97 -18.83 -11.83
CA ALA A 105 -2.96 -19.87 -11.55
C ALA A 105 -4.40 -19.48 -11.96
N GLY A 106 -4.63 -18.25 -12.44
CA GLY A 106 -5.96 -17.76 -12.79
C GLY A 106 -6.90 -17.62 -11.59
N ILE A 107 -6.35 -17.36 -10.40
CA ILE A 107 -7.13 -17.17 -9.18
C ILE A 107 -7.59 -15.70 -9.14
N ALA A 108 -8.90 -15.51 -9.23
CA ALA A 108 -9.54 -14.20 -9.13
C ALA A 108 -10.39 -14.10 -7.87
N VAL A 109 -10.35 -12.94 -7.23
CA VAL A 109 -11.10 -12.59 -6.02
C VAL A 109 -11.91 -11.32 -6.31
N PRO A 110 -13.15 -11.19 -5.83
CA PRO A 110 -13.94 -9.97 -6.03
C PRO A 110 -13.22 -8.71 -5.52
N GLY A 111 -13.21 -7.64 -6.32
CA GLY A 111 -12.58 -6.36 -5.98
C GLY A 111 -13.06 -5.77 -4.64
N ASP A 112 -14.38 -5.78 -4.41
CA ASP A 112 -14.96 -5.27 -3.15
C ASP A 112 -14.40 -5.99 -1.91
N LEU A 113 -14.13 -7.30 -2.01
CA LEU A 113 -13.56 -8.07 -0.90
C LEU A 113 -12.10 -7.66 -0.64
N VAL A 114 -11.35 -7.41 -1.72
CA VAL A 114 -9.96 -6.95 -1.66
C VAL A 114 -9.91 -5.58 -0.99
N ASP A 115 -10.71 -4.64 -1.47
CA ASP A 115 -10.74 -3.27 -0.95
C ASP A 115 -11.15 -3.24 0.52
N ALA A 116 -12.11 -4.10 0.92
CA ALA A 116 -12.48 -4.27 2.31
C ALA A 116 -11.28 -4.76 3.17
N VAL A 117 -10.54 -5.77 2.69
CA VAL A 117 -9.37 -6.29 3.41
C VAL A 117 -8.24 -5.26 3.49
N ILE A 118 -8.00 -4.51 2.42
CA ILE A 118 -7.03 -3.42 2.37
C ILE A 118 -7.40 -2.36 3.41
N ALA A 119 -8.66 -1.90 3.42
CA ALA A 119 -9.13 -0.90 4.36
C ALA A 119 -9.03 -1.41 5.82
N LEU A 120 -9.35 -2.69 6.07
CA LEU A 120 -9.18 -3.32 7.39
C LEU A 120 -7.70 -3.38 7.81
N SER A 121 -6.77 -3.59 6.88
CA SER A 121 -5.33 -3.60 7.18
C SER A 121 -4.85 -2.26 7.74
N VAL A 122 -5.29 -1.14 7.15
CA VAL A 122 -4.98 0.22 7.60
C VAL A 122 -5.57 0.46 8.99
N GLY A 123 -6.82 0.05 9.20
CA GLY A 123 -7.50 0.17 10.50
C GLY A 123 -6.80 -0.63 11.59
N PHE A 124 -6.36 -1.85 11.27
CA PHE A 124 -5.62 -2.70 12.18
C PHE A 124 -4.27 -2.09 12.57
N VAL A 125 -3.50 -1.57 11.61
CA VAL A 125 -2.25 -0.84 11.91
C VAL A 125 -2.54 0.41 12.74
N GLY A 126 -3.60 1.16 12.43
CA GLY A 126 -4.05 2.30 13.24
C GLY A 126 -4.35 1.92 14.69
N ALA A 127 -5.04 0.80 14.91
CA ALA A 127 -5.33 0.27 16.24
C ALA A 127 -4.05 -0.16 16.99
N GLN A 128 -3.08 -0.79 16.30
CA GLN A 128 -1.78 -1.11 16.90
C GLN A 128 -1.02 0.15 17.31
N VAL A 129 -1.04 1.20 16.48
CA VAL A 129 -0.41 2.49 16.77
C VAL A 129 -1.07 3.19 17.97
N ALA A 130 -2.40 3.13 18.08
CA ALA A 130 -3.15 3.76 19.17
C ALA A 130 -3.07 2.99 20.50
N PHE A 131 -3.16 1.67 20.46
CA PHE A 131 -3.43 0.84 21.64
C PHE A 131 -2.40 -0.27 21.90
N GLY A 132 -1.35 -0.40 21.08
CA GLY A 132 -0.39 -1.50 21.17
C GLY A 132 0.31 -1.62 22.54
N SER A 133 0.51 -0.52 23.26
CA SER A 133 1.09 -0.56 24.62
C SER A 133 0.11 -0.99 25.71
N ALA A 134 -1.20 -0.96 25.45
CA ALA A 134 -2.26 -1.26 26.42
C ALA A 134 -2.94 -2.61 26.16
N ASN A 135 -2.78 -3.20 24.97
CA ASN A 135 -3.43 -4.43 24.56
C ASN A 135 -2.41 -5.45 24.04
N ARG A 136 -2.29 -6.60 24.71
CA ARG A 136 -1.32 -7.66 24.35
C ARG A 136 -1.49 -8.22 22.92
N PHE A 137 -2.70 -8.24 22.40
CA PHE A 137 -2.97 -8.73 21.04
C PHE A 137 -2.52 -7.72 19.99
N LEU A 138 -2.75 -6.42 20.24
CA LEU A 138 -2.29 -5.33 19.38
C LEU A 138 -0.80 -4.97 19.60
N GLY A 139 -0.21 -5.39 20.70
CA GLY A 139 1.22 -5.31 20.98
C GLY A 139 2.02 -6.53 20.53
N ALA A 140 1.36 -7.55 19.97
CA ALA A 140 2.03 -8.70 19.37
C ALA A 140 2.82 -8.28 18.12
N SER A 141 3.70 -9.15 17.63
CA SER A 141 4.54 -8.81 16.49
C SER A 141 3.69 -8.43 15.26
N PRO A 142 3.93 -7.27 14.63
CA PRO A 142 3.19 -6.85 13.44
C PRO A 142 3.48 -7.70 12.20
N ARG A 143 4.42 -8.66 12.27
CA ARG A 143 4.84 -9.51 11.14
C ARG A 143 3.76 -10.49 10.69
N TRP A 144 3.03 -11.13 11.61
CA TRP A 144 1.97 -12.07 11.24
C TRP A 144 0.79 -11.37 10.55
N PRO A 145 0.25 -10.25 11.08
CA PRO A 145 -0.73 -9.46 10.36
C PRO A 145 -0.23 -9.00 8.99
N ALA A 146 1.03 -8.54 8.90
CA ALA A 146 1.62 -8.13 7.62
C ALA A 146 1.70 -9.28 6.61
N LEU A 147 1.97 -10.51 7.05
CA LEU A 147 1.89 -11.69 6.19
C LEU A 147 0.46 -11.88 5.65
N CYS A 148 -0.55 -11.90 6.53
CA CYS A 148 -1.94 -12.12 6.13
C CYS A 148 -2.45 -11.04 5.17
N PHE A 149 -2.20 -9.76 5.49
CA PHE A 149 -2.61 -8.66 4.62
C PHE A 149 -1.82 -8.66 3.31
N GLY A 150 -0.51 -8.95 3.34
CA GLY A 150 0.29 -9.10 2.13
C GLY A 150 -0.30 -10.13 1.17
N LEU A 151 -0.64 -11.33 1.68
CA LEU A 151 -1.25 -12.39 0.89
C LEU A 151 -2.56 -11.91 0.23
N ALA A 152 -3.44 -11.26 0.98
CA ALA A 152 -4.71 -10.76 0.48
C ALA A 152 -4.54 -9.63 -0.56
N HIS A 153 -3.64 -8.68 -0.31
CA HIS A 153 -3.36 -7.58 -1.25
C HIS A 153 -2.82 -8.11 -2.58
N GLY A 154 -1.90 -9.10 -2.54
CA GLY A 154 -1.33 -9.67 -3.76
C GLY A 154 -2.38 -10.41 -4.59
N LEU A 155 -3.32 -11.13 -3.96
CA LEU A 155 -4.45 -11.76 -4.66
C LEU A 155 -5.38 -10.75 -5.32
N GLY A 156 -5.61 -9.62 -4.66
CA GLY A 156 -6.49 -8.59 -5.20
C GLY A 156 -5.92 -7.93 -6.45
N LEU A 157 -4.65 -7.55 -6.40
CA LEU A 157 -3.98 -7.00 -7.57
C LEU A 157 -3.80 -8.04 -8.69
N SER A 158 -3.59 -9.31 -8.34
CA SER A 158 -3.60 -10.40 -9.31
C SER A 158 -4.90 -10.44 -10.12
N SER A 159 -6.04 -10.16 -9.47
CA SER A 159 -7.34 -10.10 -10.15
C SER A 159 -7.40 -8.91 -11.12
N LEU A 160 -6.89 -7.75 -10.71
CA LEU A 160 -6.79 -6.55 -11.56
C LEU A 160 -5.90 -6.78 -12.80
N LEU A 161 -4.75 -7.44 -12.66
CA LEU A 161 -3.88 -7.75 -13.82
C LEU A 161 -4.53 -8.76 -14.78
N GLN A 162 -5.32 -9.71 -14.26
CA GLN A 162 -6.07 -10.66 -15.10
C GLN A 162 -7.19 -9.97 -15.90
N GLU A 163 -7.80 -8.91 -15.35
CA GLU A 163 -8.83 -8.12 -16.04
C GLU A 163 -8.30 -7.38 -17.26
N LEU A 164 -6.99 -7.09 -17.32
CA LEU A 164 -6.35 -6.49 -18.49
C LEU A 164 -6.35 -7.41 -19.73
N ARG A 165 -6.64 -8.71 -19.55
CA ARG A 165 -6.71 -9.72 -20.63
C ARG A 165 -5.51 -9.67 -21.58
N LEU A 166 -4.31 -9.53 -21.01
CA LEU A 166 -3.06 -9.47 -21.76
C LEU A 166 -2.83 -10.77 -22.56
N PRO A 167 -2.14 -10.69 -23.71
CA PRO A 167 -1.61 -11.85 -24.39
C PRO A 167 -0.79 -12.75 -23.44
N GLN A 168 -0.82 -14.06 -23.66
CA GLN A 168 -0.18 -15.02 -22.75
C GLN A 168 1.35 -14.82 -22.63
N ASP A 169 1.98 -14.38 -23.72
CA ASP A 169 3.40 -14.07 -23.82
C ASP A 169 3.78 -12.75 -23.13
N GLU A 170 2.82 -11.84 -22.93
CA GLU A 170 3.01 -10.57 -22.22
C GLU A 170 2.66 -10.66 -20.73
N LEU A 171 1.86 -11.63 -20.32
CA LEU A 171 1.35 -11.72 -18.94
C LEU A 171 2.48 -11.85 -17.91
N LEU A 172 3.40 -12.79 -18.11
CA LEU A 172 4.50 -13.02 -17.17
C LEU A 172 5.45 -11.80 -17.05
N PRO A 173 5.97 -11.21 -18.14
CA PRO A 173 6.81 -10.01 -18.02
C PRO A 173 6.05 -8.83 -17.42
N SER A 174 4.74 -8.69 -17.69
CA SER A 174 3.91 -7.64 -17.08
C SER A 174 3.79 -7.82 -15.57
N VAL A 175 3.49 -9.02 -15.09
CA VAL A 175 3.34 -9.33 -13.67
C VAL A 175 4.67 -9.14 -12.91
N ILE A 176 5.78 -9.63 -13.48
CA ILE A 176 7.11 -9.46 -12.87
C ILE A 176 7.50 -7.98 -12.86
N GLY A 177 7.34 -7.29 -13.98
CA GLY A 177 7.62 -5.86 -14.11
C GLY A 177 6.83 -5.06 -13.09
N PHE A 178 5.51 -5.28 -13.02
CA PHE A 178 4.65 -4.63 -12.05
C PHE A 178 5.13 -4.86 -10.61
N ASN A 179 5.45 -6.10 -10.24
CA ASN A 179 5.95 -6.42 -8.89
C ASN A 179 7.27 -5.69 -8.57
N VAL A 180 8.22 -5.66 -9.51
CA VAL A 180 9.47 -4.89 -9.35
C VAL A 180 9.18 -3.42 -9.15
N GLY A 181 8.27 -2.85 -9.95
CA GLY A 181 7.82 -1.47 -9.80
C GLY A 181 7.23 -1.17 -8.42
N VAL A 182 6.39 -2.07 -7.91
CA VAL A 182 5.82 -1.98 -6.56
C VAL A 182 6.91 -1.97 -5.49
N GLU A 183 7.86 -2.90 -5.56
CA GLU A 183 8.95 -2.98 -4.57
C GLU A 183 9.79 -1.69 -4.58
N VAL A 184 10.10 -1.16 -5.76
CA VAL A 184 10.82 0.13 -5.91
C VAL A 184 10.01 1.28 -5.32
N GLY A 185 8.73 1.38 -5.65
CA GLY A 185 7.83 2.41 -5.12
C GLY A 185 7.71 2.34 -3.59
N GLN A 186 7.60 1.12 -3.04
CA GLN A 186 7.49 0.87 -1.61
C GLN A 186 8.76 1.27 -0.86
N VAL A 187 9.94 0.92 -1.38
CA VAL A 187 11.23 1.31 -0.79
C VAL A 187 11.39 2.84 -0.82
N ALA A 188 11.04 3.48 -1.94
CA ALA A 188 11.12 4.94 -2.08
C ALA A 188 10.19 5.66 -1.10
N ALA A 189 8.92 5.25 -1.02
CA ALA A 189 7.94 5.82 -0.11
C ALA A 189 8.36 5.61 1.36
N LEU A 190 8.82 4.40 1.70
CA LEU A 190 9.26 4.09 3.05
C LEU A 190 10.48 4.92 3.46
N ALA A 191 11.47 5.07 2.57
CA ALA A 191 12.63 5.92 2.81
C ALA A 191 12.23 7.39 3.05
N ALA A 192 11.27 7.90 2.27
CA ALA A 192 10.73 9.24 2.44
C ALA A 192 10.02 9.41 3.81
N PHE A 193 9.16 8.46 4.20
CA PHE A 193 8.49 8.50 5.51
C PHE A 193 9.46 8.42 6.68
N ILE A 194 10.47 7.55 6.60
CA ILE A 194 11.53 7.44 7.62
C ILE A 194 12.31 8.75 7.71
N GLY A 195 12.72 9.33 6.58
CA GLY A 195 13.44 10.60 6.53
C GLY A 195 12.64 11.74 7.13
N LEU A 196 11.35 11.84 6.79
CA LEU A 196 10.43 12.82 7.35
C LEU A 196 10.28 12.63 8.86
N LEU A 197 10.07 11.40 9.33
CA LEU A 197 9.95 11.12 10.76
C LEU A 197 11.25 11.40 11.52
N ALA A 198 12.41 11.13 10.94
CA ALA A 198 13.71 11.44 11.53
C ALA A 198 13.89 12.97 11.67
N ALA A 199 13.56 13.73 10.63
CA ALA A 199 13.59 15.19 10.66
C ALA A 199 12.63 15.77 11.72
N VAL A 200 11.42 15.22 11.84
CA VAL A 200 10.45 15.63 12.86
C VAL A 200 10.92 15.28 14.28
N ARG A 201 11.56 14.11 14.47
CA ARG A 201 12.07 13.65 15.78
C ARG A 201 13.38 14.32 16.21
N ALA A 202 14.09 14.97 15.30
CA ALA A 202 15.28 15.78 15.63
C ALA A 202 14.94 17.01 16.50
N PHE A 203 13.65 17.35 16.63
CA PHE A 203 13.15 18.37 17.56
C PHE A 203 12.71 17.74 18.89
N PRO A 204 13.10 18.28 20.06
CA PRO A 204 12.79 17.69 21.37
C PRO A 204 11.28 17.76 21.66
N PHE A 205 10.57 16.62 21.58
CA PHE A 205 9.12 16.59 21.79
C PHE A 205 8.62 15.37 22.58
N PRO A 206 7.47 15.47 23.29
CA PRO A 206 6.98 14.43 24.19
C PRO A 206 6.44 13.20 23.47
N SER A 207 6.65 12.03 24.06
CA SER A 207 6.43 10.67 23.53
C SER A 207 4.97 10.22 23.33
N ARG A 208 3.95 11.06 23.63
CA ARG A 208 2.52 10.64 23.70
C ARG A 208 1.70 10.90 22.43
N GLN A 209 2.34 11.03 21.28
CA GLN A 209 1.70 11.46 20.01
C GLN A 209 1.20 10.31 19.11
N GLN A 210 1.44 9.05 19.49
CA GLN A 210 1.02 7.89 18.70
C GLN A 210 -0.50 7.66 18.76
N ILE A 211 -1.17 8.03 19.87
CA ILE A 211 -2.61 7.81 20.05
C ILE A 211 -3.45 8.60 19.01
N PRO A 212 -3.30 9.92 18.83
CA PRO A 212 -4.06 10.66 17.81
C PRO A 212 -3.79 10.19 16.38
N ALA A 213 -2.55 9.80 16.07
CA ALA A 213 -2.20 9.29 14.75
C ALA A 213 -2.86 7.93 14.46
N GLY A 214 -2.93 7.05 15.47
CA GLY A 214 -3.64 5.77 15.35
C GLY A 214 -5.14 5.96 15.14
N PHE A 215 -5.78 6.90 15.86
CA PHE A 215 -7.19 7.25 15.61
C PHE A 215 -7.41 7.80 14.20
N ALA A 216 -6.52 8.64 13.69
CA ALA A 216 -6.64 9.16 12.33
C ALA A 216 -6.57 8.05 11.27
N LEU A 217 -5.67 7.07 11.45
CA LEU A 217 -5.59 5.90 10.58
C LEU A 217 -6.86 5.05 10.65
N MET A 218 -7.43 4.86 11.84
CA MET A 218 -8.69 4.14 12.02
C MET A 218 -9.87 4.87 11.36
N SER A 219 -9.94 6.21 11.48
CA SER A 219 -10.96 7.02 10.79
C SER A 219 -10.81 6.96 9.27
N ALA A 220 -9.58 7.02 8.74
CA ALA A 220 -9.32 6.85 7.32
C ALA A 220 -9.75 5.45 6.84
N SER A 221 -9.47 4.41 7.62
CA SER A 221 -9.93 3.04 7.36
C SER A 221 -11.45 2.92 7.31
N SER A 222 -12.17 3.51 8.28
CA SER A 222 -13.64 3.53 8.27
C SER A 222 -14.20 4.30 7.07
N PHE A 223 -13.54 5.39 6.66
CA PHE A 223 -13.90 6.13 5.46
C PHE A 223 -13.72 5.27 4.20
N LEU A 224 -12.57 4.59 4.05
CA LEU A 224 -12.33 3.68 2.92
C LEU A 224 -13.40 2.58 2.84
N LEU A 225 -13.73 1.94 3.97
CA LEU A 225 -14.78 0.91 4.02
C LEU A 225 -16.16 1.42 3.57
N ALA A 226 -16.46 2.71 3.77
CA ALA A 226 -17.75 3.29 3.39
C ALA A 226 -17.92 3.48 1.87
N PHE A 227 -16.85 3.36 1.07
CA PHE A 227 -16.95 3.38 -0.40
C PHE A 227 -16.94 1.98 -1.03
N VAL A 228 -16.63 0.96 -0.22
CA VAL A 228 -16.59 -0.45 -0.65
C VAL A 228 -17.97 -1.13 -0.54
N VAL A 229 -18.89 -0.55 0.25
CA VAL A 229 -20.27 -1.05 0.51
C VAL A 229 -21.29 -0.11 -0.10
#